data_AF-A0A930Z3S4-F1
#
_entry.id   AF-A0A930Z3S4-F1
#
_cell.length_a   1.000
_cell.length_b   1.000
_cell.length_c   1.000
_cell.angle_alpha   90.00
_cell.angle_beta   90.00
_cell.angle_gamma   90.00
#
_symmetry.space_group_name_H-M   'P 1'
#
loop_
_entity.id
_entity.type
_entity.pdbx_description
1 polymer ?
#
loop_
_entity_poly.entity_id
_entity_poly.type
_entity_poly.pdbx_seq_one_letter_code
_entity_poly.pdbx_strand_id
1 'polypeptide(L)'
;MSLRSVWIQTLSDGLIRVDQIIGIDTHPTPAVAGKPSRWLLDIVLATTTGSGVPDTWAISALHRTLIQTPQPATQAPALLARLLAQLDAIPSAGVITASIDTDNTDPGSVAVRFHFAGFTPSEPGDHGEYL
;
A
#
# COMPACT_ATOMS: atom_id res chain seq x y z
N MET A 1 -2.42 -18.98 -6.86
CA MET A 1 -1.89 -17.87 -7.66
C MET A 1 -2.01 -16.65 -6.80
N SER A 2 -0.93 -16.32 -6.09
CA SER A 2 -0.91 -15.17 -5.17
C SER A 2 -0.91 -13.87 -5.97
N LEU A 3 -1.45 -12.79 -5.40
CA LEU A 3 -1.66 -11.39 -5.85
C LEU A 3 -0.55 -10.66 -6.67
N ARG A 4 0.15 -11.35 -7.59
CA ARG A 4 1.30 -10.86 -8.37
C ARG A 4 0.96 -9.77 -9.37
N SER A 5 -0.30 -9.72 -9.81
CA SER A 5 -0.80 -8.74 -10.77
C SER A 5 -1.56 -7.59 -10.08
N VAL A 6 -1.58 -7.58 -8.75
CA VAL A 6 -2.17 -6.50 -7.95
C VAL A 6 -1.04 -5.62 -7.40
N TRP A 7 -1.19 -4.33 -7.61
CA TRP A 7 -0.27 -3.30 -7.17
C TRP A 7 -0.95 -2.41 -6.15
N ILE A 8 -0.17 -1.73 -5.32
CA ILE A 8 -0.65 -0.69 -4.42
C ILE A 8 0.15 0.59 -4.64
N GLN A 9 -0.55 1.71 -4.77
CA GLN A 9 0.04 3.03 -4.91
C GLN A 9 0.44 3.56 -3.53
N THR A 10 1.67 4.03 -3.43
CA THR A 10 2.21 4.70 -2.24
C THR A 10 1.93 6.19 -2.29
N LEU A 11 2.00 6.87 -1.15
CA LEU A 11 1.84 8.31 -1.03
C LEU A 11 2.86 9.11 -1.87
N SER A 12 4.02 8.52 -2.18
CA SER A 12 5.05 9.11 -3.02
C SER A 12 4.97 8.66 -4.49
N ASP A 13 3.77 8.25 -4.95
CA ASP A 13 3.47 7.81 -6.32
C ASP A 13 4.24 6.59 -6.83
N GLY A 14 4.87 5.82 -5.93
CA GLY A 14 5.46 4.53 -6.25
C GLY A 14 4.41 3.41 -6.29
N LEU A 15 4.59 2.42 -7.17
CA LEU A 15 3.79 1.18 -7.19
C LEU A 15 4.56 0.03 -6.56
N ILE A 16 3.90 -0.71 -5.68
CA ILE A 16 4.46 -1.87 -5.01
C ILE A 16 3.60 -3.09 -5.30
N ARG A 17 4.22 -4.23 -5.58
CA ARG A 17 3.49 -5.49 -5.75
C ARG A 17 2.97 -5.98 -4.42
N VAL A 18 1.70 -6.36 -4.39
CA VAL A 18 1.06 -6.81 -3.17
C VAL A 18 1.68 -8.11 -2.63
N ASP A 19 2.14 -9.01 -3.50
CA ASP A 19 2.77 -10.26 -3.08
C ASP A 19 4.14 -10.09 -2.40
N GLN A 20 4.69 -8.87 -2.36
CA GLN A 20 5.94 -8.54 -1.66
C GLN A 20 5.71 -7.99 -0.24
N ILE A 21 4.45 -7.72 0.12
CA ILE A 21 4.08 -7.15 1.41
C ILE A 21 4.17 -8.22 2.49
N ILE A 22 4.95 -7.94 3.54
CA ILE A 22 5.13 -8.82 4.70
C ILE A 22 4.44 -8.29 5.97
N GLY A 23 3.93 -7.06 5.93
CA GLY A 23 3.25 -6.44 7.06
C GLY A 23 2.51 -5.17 6.68
N ILE A 24 1.57 -4.77 7.53
CA ILE A 24 0.83 -3.52 7.44
C ILE A 24 0.89 -2.89 8.83
N ASP A 25 1.36 -1.65 8.92
CA ASP A 25 1.61 -0.97 10.18
C ASP A 25 0.97 0.42 10.22
N THR A 26 0.68 0.90 11.42
CA THR A 26 0.14 2.25 11.63
C THR A 26 0.83 2.90 12.82
N HIS A 27 1.53 4.00 12.57
CA HIS A 27 2.30 4.68 13.60
C HIS A 27 2.28 6.21 13.42
N PRO A 28 2.51 6.98 14.50
CA PRO A 28 2.62 8.43 14.41
C PRO A 28 3.98 8.84 13.81
N THR A 29 3.99 9.93 13.05
CA THR A 29 5.21 10.63 12.67
C THR A 29 5.93 11.11 13.93
N PRO A 30 7.28 11.15 13.94
CA PRO A 30 8.04 11.73 15.03
C PRO A 30 7.52 13.12 15.40
N ALA A 31 7.40 13.38 16.70
CA ALA A 31 6.96 14.69 17.17
C ALA A 31 8.03 15.74 16.84
N VAL A 32 7.67 16.73 16.03
CA VAL A 32 8.51 17.89 15.70
C VAL A 32 7.88 19.12 16.34
N ALA A 33 8.66 19.88 17.11
CA ALA A 33 8.17 21.09 17.76
C ALA A 33 7.52 22.04 16.74
N GLY A 34 6.29 22.47 17.01
CA GLY A 34 5.54 23.37 16.13
C GLY A 34 4.81 22.70 14.96
N LYS A 35 4.88 21.37 14.78
CA LYS A 35 4.12 20.65 13.76
C LYS A 35 3.17 19.63 14.39
N PRO A 36 1.87 19.61 14.01
CA PRO A 36 0.96 18.58 14.50
C PRO A 36 1.46 17.20 14.05
N SER A 37 1.48 16.24 14.97
CA SER A 37 1.79 14.85 14.65
C SER A 37 0.74 14.31 13.67
N ARG A 38 1.19 13.47 12.74
CA ARG A 38 0.36 12.82 11.73
C ARG A 38 0.50 11.33 11.89
N TRP A 39 -0.49 10.57 11.44
CA TRP A 39 -0.46 9.11 11.48
C TRP A 39 -0.20 8.57 10.09
N LEU A 40 0.76 7.67 9.97
CA LEU A 40 1.11 6.99 8.74
C LEU A 40 0.49 5.60 8.73
N LEU A 41 -0.11 5.23 7.60
CA LEU A 41 -0.40 3.85 7.29
C LEU A 41 0.67 3.37 6.30
N ASP A 42 1.45 2.39 6.73
CA ASP A 42 2.57 1.86 5.97
C ASP A 42 2.34 0.39 5.62
N ILE A 43 2.90 -0.01 4.49
CA ILE A 43 3.18 -1.42 4.18
C ILE A 43 4.65 -1.70 4.39
N VAL A 44 4.95 -2.92 4.81
CA VAL A 44 6.31 -3.38 5.10
C VAL A 44 6.73 -4.38 4.04
N LEU A 45 7.91 -4.17 3.48
CA LEU A 45 8.56 -5.07 2.53
C LEU A 45 9.81 -5.69 3.16
N ALA A 46 10.07 -6.96 2.85
CA ALA A 46 11.38 -7.53 3.09
C ALA A 46 12.34 -7.03 2.01
N THR A 47 13.40 -6.32 2.40
CA THR A 47 14.46 -5.92 1.48
C THR A 47 15.78 -6.53 1.91
N THR A 48 16.58 -6.99 0.95
CA THR A 48 17.95 -7.43 1.18
C THR A 48 18.88 -6.24 1.02
N THR A 49 19.60 -5.90 2.08
CA THR A 49 20.64 -4.88 2.09
C THR A 49 21.99 -5.54 2.27
N GLY A 50 22.92 -5.31 1.34
CA GLY A 50 24.27 -5.87 1.39
C GLY A 50 25.19 -5.27 0.32
N SER A 51 26.50 -5.38 0.52
CA SER A 51 27.54 -4.76 -0.32
C SER A 51 28.12 -5.69 -1.39
N GLY A 52 27.44 -6.80 -1.71
CA GLY A 52 27.90 -7.79 -2.69
C GLY A 52 28.95 -8.78 -2.17
N VAL A 53 29.25 -8.77 -0.87
CA VAL A 53 30.14 -9.77 -0.24
C VAL A 53 29.30 -11.01 0.13
N PRO A 54 29.75 -12.24 -0.19
CA PRO A 54 29.08 -13.47 0.25
C PRO A 54 28.84 -13.46 1.77
N ASP A 55 27.69 -13.94 2.23
CA ASP A 55 27.29 -14.03 3.65
C ASP A 55 27.00 -12.69 4.39
N THR A 56 26.86 -11.57 3.68
CA THR A 56 26.60 -10.25 4.32
C THR A 56 25.21 -9.65 4.07
N TRP A 57 24.31 -10.40 3.42
CA TRP A 57 22.98 -9.88 3.10
C TRP A 57 22.08 -9.87 4.34
N ALA A 58 21.88 -8.70 4.91
CA ALA A 58 20.90 -8.49 5.97
C ALA A 58 19.52 -8.31 5.35
N ILE A 59 18.52 -9.01 5.88
CA ILE A 59 17.11 -8.73 5.56
C ILE A 59 16.65 -7.63 6.50
N SER A 60 16.19 -6.51 5.94
CA SER A 60 15.61 -5.39 6.69
C SER A 60 14.17 -5.14 6.28
N ALA A 61 13.41 -4.53 7.19
CA ALA A 61 12.04 -4.08 6.95
C ALA A 61 12.09 -2.71 6.28
N LEU A 62 11.50 -2.61 5.08
CA LEU A 62 11.34 -1.35 4.36
C LEU A 62 9.89 -0.90 4.46
N HIS A 63 9.67 0.21 5.15
CA HIS A 63 8.36 0.84 5.30
C HIS A 63 8.06 1.74 4.10
N ARG A 64 6.86 1.60 3.55
CA ARG A 64 6.36 2.42 2.44
C ARG A 64 4.97 2.95 2.78
N THR A 65 4.86 4.27 2.84
CA THR A 65 3.62 4.94 3.24
C THR A 65 2.59 4.90 2.14
N LEU A 66 1.39 4.45 2.49
CA LEU A 66 0.21 4.46 1.61
C LEU A 66 -0.53 5.78 1.73
N ILE A 67 -0.75 6.24 2.95
CA ILE A 67 -1.50 7.47 3.24
C ILE A 67 -1.10 8.05 4.59
N GLN A 68 -1.24 9.37 4.72
CA GLN A 68 -1.06 10.09 5.97
C GLN A 68 -2.40 10.68 6.43
N THR A 69 -2.70 10.54 7.71
CA THR A 69 -3.97 10.94 8.35
C THR A 69 -3.73 11.84 9.56
N PRO A 70 -4.71 12.66 9.98
CA PRO A 70 -4.57 13.50 11.17
C PRO A 70 -4.74 12.72 12.49
N GLN A 71 -5.35 11.54 12.46
CA GLN A 71 -5.67 10.70 13.62
C GLN A 71 -5.38 9.22 13.29
N PRO A 72 -5.20 8.34 14.29
CA PRO A 72 -4.90 6.94 14.03
C PRO A 72 -6.04 6.24 13.28
N ALA A 73 -5.73 5.70 12.09
CA ALA A 73 -6.65 4.89 11.29
C ALA A 73 -6.63 3.42 11.73
N THR A 74 -7.08 3.14 12.97
CA THR A 74 -6.88 1.84 13.65
C THR A 74 -7.45 0.63 12.89
N GLN A 75 -8.51 0.82 12.10
CA GLN A 75 -9.14 -0.23 11.31
C GLN A 75 -8.49 -0.44 9.93
N ALA A 76 -7.68 0.51 9.45
CA ALA A 76 -7.15 0.50 8.10
C ALA A 76 -6.28 -0.74 7.79
N PRO A 77 -5.39 -1.21 8.69
CA PRO A 77 -4.64 -2.45 8.44
C PRO A 77 -5.53 -3.68 8.22
N ALA A 78 -6.57 -3.83 9.04
CA ALA A 78 -7.50 -4.95 8.94
C ALA A 78 -8.36 -4.86 7.67
N LEU A 79 -8.82 -3.66 7.30
CA LEU A 79 -9.58 -3.44 6.07
C LEU A 79 -8.74 -3.74 4.82
N LEU A 80 -7.48 -3.32 4.78
CA LEU A 80 -6.57 -3.65 3.69
C LEU A 80 -6.34 -5.16 3.61
N ALA A 81 -5.98 -5.81 4.73
CA ALA A 81 -5.80 -7.26 4.77
C ALA A 81 -7.04 -8.03 4.26
N ARG A 82 -8.23 -7.56 4.64
CA ARG A 82 -9.50 -8.15 4.18
C ARG A 82 -9.72 -7.93 2.68
N LEU A 83 -9.36 -6.77 2.12
CA LEU A 83 -9.41 -6.53 0.67
C LEU A 83 -8.44 -7.46 -0.06
N LEU A 84 -7.20 -7.59 0.42
CA LEU A 84 -6.20 -8.47 -0.18
C LEU A 84 -6.68 -9.93 -0.19
N ALA A 85 -7.26 -10.41 0.92
CA ALA A 85 -7.85 -11.75 0.99
C ALA A 85 -9.00 -11.97 0.00
N GLN A 86 -9.83 -10.95 -0.24
CA GLN A 86 -10.89 -11.01 -1.24
C GLN A 86 -10.33 -11.06 -2.66
N LEU A 87 -9.31 -10.26 -2.96
CA LEU A 87 -8.66 -10.25 -4.28
C LEU A 87 -7.86 -11.52 -4.55
N ASP A 88 -7.34 -12.22 -3.52
CA ASP A 88 -6.61 -13.48 -3.68
C ASP A 88 -7.55 -14.64 -4.03
N ALA A 89 -8.82 -14.52 -3.67
CA ALA A 89 -9.85 -15.52 -3.97
C ALA A 89 -10.33 -15.50 -5.42
N ILE A 90 -9.99 -14.47 -6.21
CA ILE A 90 -10.41 -14.30 -7.61
C ILE A 90 -9.22 -13.91 -8.51
N PRO A 91 -9.21 -14.25 -9.81
CA PRO A 91 -8.19 -13.74 -10.73
C PRO A 91 -8.28 -12.21 -10.83
N SER A 92 -7.37 -11.52 -10.14
CA SER A 92 -7.35 -10.05 -10.06
C SER A 92 -6.06 -9.47 -10.63
N ALA A 93 -6.20 -8.42 -11.43
CA ALA A 93 -5.10 -7.59 -11.88
C ALA A 93 -5.52 -6.12 -11.82
N GLY A 94 -4.72 -5.26 -11.20
CA GLY A 94 -5.10 -3.86 -11.01
C GLY A 94 -4.27 -3.13 -9.96
N VAL A 95 -4.74 -1.93 -9.59
CA VAL A 95 -4.07 -1.03 -8.63
C VAL A 95 -5.01 -0.72 -7.47
N ILE A 96 -4.49 -0.81 -6.25
CA ILE A 96 -5.14 -0.36 -5.02
C ILE A 96 -4.65 1.04 -4.68
N THR A 97 -5.56 1.95 -4.38
CA THR A 97 -5.27 3.30 -3.87
C THR A 97 -5.92 3.50 -2.51
N ALA A 98 -5.26 4.24 -1.63
CA ALA A 98 -5.79 4.61 -0.32
C ALA A 98 -6.25 6.09 -0.34
N SER A 99 -7.41 6.37 0.25
CA SER A 99 -7.92 7.73 0.40
C SER A 99 -8.55 7.93 1.78
N ILE A 100 -8.63 9.18 2.23
CA ILE A 100 -9.40 9.54 3.42
C ILE A 100 -10.87 9.55 3.05
N ASP A 101 -11.69 8.86 3.84
CA ASP A 101 -13.14 8.89 3.70
C ASP A 101 -13.68 10.17 4.34
N THR A 102 -13.96 11.17 3.51
CA THR A 102 -14.47 12.48 3.94
C THR A 102 -15.96 12.47 4.26
N ASP A 103 -16.68 11.42 3.86
CA ASP A 103 -18.12 11.26 4.15
C ASP A 103 -18.36 10.60 5.51
N ASN A 104 -17.28 10.24 6.23
CA ASN A 104 -17.39 9.72 7.58
C ASN A 104 -17.99 10.80 8.50
N THR A 105 -19.18 10.53 9.02
CA THR A 105 -19.96 11.47 9.84
C THR A 105 -19.54 11.45 11.31
N ASP A 106 -18.60 10.58 11.69
CA ASP A 106 -18.03 10.56 13.04
C ASP A 106 -16.88 11.58 13.17
N PRO A 107 -17.09 12.72 13.86
CA PRO A 107 -16.11 13.80 13.96
C PRO A 107 -14.85 13.42 14.76
N GLY A 108 -14.83 12.24 15.41
CA GLY A 108 -13.69 11.73 16.16
C GLY A 108 -12.85 10.68 15.42
N SER A 109 -13.25 10.27 14.21
CA SER A 109 -12.67 9.12 13.54
C SER A 109 -12.28 9.43 12.09
N VAL A 110 -11.00 9.20 11.76
CA VAL A 110 -10.55 9.18 10.37
C VAL A 110 -10.69 7.78 9.83
N ALA A 111 -11.59 7.61 8.85
CA ALA A 111 -11.70 6.38 8.10
C ALA A 111 -10.81 6.46 6.84
N VAL A 112 -10.06 5.38 6.59
CA VAL A 112 -9.31 5.19 5.35
C VAL A 112 -10.08 4.21 4.48
N ARG A 113 -10.30 4.57 3.22
CA ARG A 113 -10.94 3.74 2.21
C ARG A 113 -9.88 3.25 1.23
N PHE A 114 -10.01 1.99 0.80
CA PHE A 114 -9.20 1.42 -0.26
C PHE A 114 -10.05 1.23 -1.50
N HIS A 115 -9.58 1.74 -2.63
CA HIS A 115 -10.22 1.58 -3.92
C HIS A 115 -9.38 0.67 -4.80
N PHE A 116 -10.01 -0.33 -5.42
CA PHE A 116 -9.35 -1.22 -6.39
C PHE A 116 -9.81 -0.85 -7.80
N ALA A 117 -8.87 -0.49 -8.67
CA ALA A 117 -9.09 -0.28 -10.09
C ALA A 117 -8.49 -1.47 -10.85
N GLY A 118 -9.35 -2.33 -11.40
CA GLY A 118 -8.94 -3.45 -12.23
C GLY A 118 -8.37 -2.98 -13.56
N PHE A 119 -7.37 -3.68 -14.09
CA PHE A 119 -6.93 -3.46 -15.47
C PHE A 119 -8.00 -3.97 -16.42
N THR A 120 -8.49 -3.11 -17.31
CA THR A 120 -9.29 -3.57 -18.44
C THR A 120 -8.40 -4.41 -19.34
N PRO A 121 -8.84 -5.60 -19.79
CA PRO A 121 -8.11 -6.31 -20.82
C PRO A 121 -8.00 -5.39 -22.04
N SER A 122 -6.78 -5.16 -22.52
CA SER A 122 -6.55 -4.49 -23.79
C SER A 122 -7.35 -5.25 -24.85
N GLU A 123 -8.18 -4.55 -25.63
CA GLU A 123 -8.81 -5.20 -26.78
C GLU A 123 -7.69 -5.78 -27.66
N PRO A 124 -7.78 -7.04 -28.09
CA PRO A 124 -6.81 -7.63 -29.00
C PRO A 124 -6.98 -6.97 -30.37
N GLY A 125 -6.31 -5.83 -30.57
CA GLY A 125 -6.45 -5.04 -31.80
C GLY A 125 -5.53 -3.84 -31.95
N ASP A 126 -4.89 -3.34 -30.88
CA ASP A 126 -3.98 -2.20 -31.00
C ASP A 126 -2.52 -2.64 -30.90
N HIS A 127 -2.03 -3.28 -31.97
CA HIS A 127 -0.62 -3.27 -32.32
C HIS A 127 -0.27 -1.86 -32.85
N GLY A 128 -0.42 -0.85 -32.00
CA GLY A 128 0.08 0.49 -32.23
C GLY A 128 1.58 0.50 -31.94
N GLU A 129 2.36 0.70 -33.01
CA GLU A 129 3.81 0.84 -33.00
C GLU A 129 4.31 1.73 -31.85
N TYR A 130 5.17 1.17 -31.01
CA TYR A 130 6.17 1.95 -30.28
C TYR A 130 7.49 1.17 -30.30
N LEU A 131 8.34 1.55 -31.26
CA LEU A 131 9.80 1.43 -31.18
C LEU A 131 10.35 2.55 -30.30
#